data_AF-A0A141RG92-F1
#
_entry.id   AF-A0A141RG92-F1
#
_cell.length_a   1.000
_cell.length_b   1.000
_cell.length_c   1.000
_cell.angle_alpha   90.00
_cell.angle_beta   90.00
_cell.angle_gamma   90.00
#
_symmetry.space_group_name_H-M   'P 1'
#
loop_
_entity.id
_entity.type
_entity.pdbx_description
1 polymer ?
#
loop_
_entity_poly.entity_id
_entity_poly.type
_entity_poly.pdbx_seq_one_letter_code
_entity_poly.pdbx_strand_id
1 'polypeptide(L)'
;MLDLFKAIGLGLVVLLPLANPLTTVALFLGLAGNMSSAERNRQSLMASVYVFAIMMVAYYAGQLVMDTFGISIPGLRIAGGLIVAFIGFRMLFPQQKAIDSPEA
;
A
#
# COMPACT_ATOMS: atom_id res chain seq x y z
N MET A 1 -14.17 25.26 10.27
CA MET A 1 -12.69 25.30 10.44
C MET A 1 -12.17 24.16 11.31
N LEU A 2 -12.70 23.94 12.52
CA LEU A 2 -12.28 22.83 13.39
C LEU A 2 -12.48 21.44 12.76
N ASP A 3 -13.57 21.24 12.01
CA ASP A 3 -13.82 19.94 11.35
C ASP A 3 -12.84 19.64 10.22
N LEU A 4 -12.36 20.68 9.51
CA LEU A 4 -11.31 20.54 8.51
C LEU A 4 -10.00 20.10 9.16
N PHE A 5 -9.62 20.72 10.28
CA PHE A 5 -8.42 20.31 11.03
C PHE A 5 -8.54 18.87 11.53
N LYS A 6 -9.71 18.46 12.04
CA LYS A 6 -9.95 17.07 12.45
C LYS A 6 -9.86 16.10 11.28
N ALA A 7 -10.46 16.43 10.13
CA ALA A 7 -10.42 15.58 8.95
C ALA A 7 -8.99 15.41 8.42
N ILE A 8 -8.22 16.50 8.33
CA ILE A 8 -6.81 16.45 7.94
C ILE A 8 -5.99 15.65 8.95
N GLY A 9 -6.17 15.91 10.24
CA GLY A 9 -5.45 15.21 11.31
C GLY A 9 -5.70 13.71 11.29
N LEU A 10 -6.96 13.29 11.21
CA LEU A 10 -7.33 11.88 11.08
C LEU A 10 -6.80 11.26 9.79
N GLY A 11 -6.88 11.99 8.67
CA GLY A 11 -6.32 11.55 7.40
C GLY A 11 -4.83 11.24 7.50
N LEU A 12 -4.04 12.13 8.10
CA LEU A 12 -2.61 11.94 8.32
C LEU A 12 -2.31 10.72 9.20
N VAL A 13 -3.09 10.50 10.26
CA VAL A 13 -2.93 9.33 11.14
C VAL A 13 -3.21 8.03 10.39
N VAL A 14 -4.25 8.00 9.55
CA VAL A 14 -4.59 6.81 8.73
C VAL A 14 -3.55 6.55 7.65
N LEU A 15 -2.92 7.60 7.11
CA LEU A 15 -1.85 7.48 6.12
C LEU A 15 -0.57 6.88 6.69
N LEU A 16 -0.31 7.04 8.00
CA LEU A 16 0.94 6.57 8.60
C LEU A 16 1.15 5.04 8.47
N PRO A 17 0.22 4.16 8.89
CA PRO A 17 0.35 2.72 8.66
C PRO A 17 0.25 2.35 7.17
N LEU A 18 -0.52 3.11 6.37
CA LEU A 18 -0.65 2.86 4.93
C LEU A 18 0.69 3.09 4.19
N ALA A 19 1.36 4.20 4.48
CA ALA A 19 2.64 4.57 3.87
C ALA A 19 3.81 3.75 4.45
N ASN A 20 3.65 3.19 5.64
CA ASN A 20 4.64 2.43 6.39
C ASN A 20 6.05 3.04 6.25
N PRO A 21 6.27 4.26 6.78
CA PRO A 21 7.48 5.03 6.52
C PRO A 21 8.74 4.33 7.01
N LEU A 22 8.65 3.53 8.08
CA LEU A 22 9.79 2.78 8.62
C LEU A 22 10.33 1.77 7.61
N THR A 23 9.46 0.92 7.07
CA THR A 23 9.85 -0.05 6.03
C THR A 23 10.26 0.66 4.75
N THR A 24 9.54 1.71 4.35
CA THR A 24 9.83 2.45 3.11
C THR A 24 11.18 3.15 3.16
N VAL A 25 11.55 3.78 4.28
CA VAL A 25 12.89 4.40 4.45
C VAL A 25 13.98 3.34 4.42
N ALA A 26 13.82 2.24 5.15
CA ALA A 26 14.80 1.15 5.16
C ALA A 26 15.00 0.56 3.75
N LEU A 27 13.91 0.32 3.02
CA LEU A 27 13.94 -0.17 1.64
C LEU A 27 14.61 0.86 0.72
N PHE A 28 14.26 2.14 0.82
CA PHE A 28 14.84 3.18 -0.01
C PHE A 28 16.34 3.32 0.22
N LEU A 29 16.82 3.26 1.47
CA LEU A 29 18.25 3.27 1.78
C LEU A 29 18.98 2.05 1.21
N GLY A 30 18.36 0.87 1.28
CA GLY A 30 18.92 -0.36 0.68
C GLY A 30 19.01 -0.30 -0.84
N LEU A 31 18.01 0.29 -1.51
CA LEU A 31 17.99 0.43 -2.97
C LEU A 31 18.85 1.59 -3.48
N ALA A 32 18.98 2.67 -2.69
CA ALA A 32 19.66 3.90 -3.10
C ALA A 32 21.16 3.92 -2.82
N GLY A 33 21.76 2.82 -2.34
CA GLY A 33 23.15 2.78 -1.89
C GLY A 33 24.19 3.24 -2.92
N ASN A 34 23.95 2.99 -4.21
CA ASN A 34 24.86 3.36 -5.31
C ASN A 34 24.43 4.63 -6.06
N MET A 35 23.40 5.34 -5.59
CA MET A 35 22.85 6.50 -6.28
C MET A 35 23.48 7.80 -5.80
N SER A 36 23.78 8.71 -6.72
CA SER A 36 24.12 10.09 -6.39
C SER A 36 22.95 10.82 -5.75
N SER A 37 23.22 11.90 -5.01
CA SER A 37 22.17 12.72 -4.39
C SER A 37 21.14 13.26 -5.39
N ALA A 38 21.57 13.58 -6.62
CA ALA A 38 20.70 14.04 -7.69
C ALA A 38 19.74 12.94 -8.16
N GLU A 39 20.24 11.72 -8.35
CA GLU A 39 19.42 10.57 -8.73
C GLU A 39 18.44 10.21 -7.61
N ARG A 40 18.87 10.25 -6.35
CA ARG A 40 18.00 9.97 -5.19
C ARG A 40 16.82 10.94 -5.12
N ASN A 41 17.07 12.24 -5.32
CA ASN A 41 16.01 13.26 -5.36
C ASN A 41 15.08 13.09 -6.56
N ARG A 42 15.62 12.72 -7.73
CA ARG A 42 14.79 12.44 -8.90
C ARG A 42 13.89 11.24 -8.66
N GLN A 43 14.41 10.16 -8.07
CA GLN A 43 13.61 8.97 -7.79
C GLN A 43 12.56 9.21 -6.70
N SER A 44 12.86 10.00 -5.66
CA SER A 44 11.86 10.34 -4.64
C SER A 44 10.71 11.18 -5.22
N LEU A 45 11.01 12.10 -6.14
CA LEU A 45 10.01 12.86 -6.87
C LEU A 45 9.15 11.97 -7.77
N MET A 46 9.77 11.10 -8.56
CA MET A 46 9.05 10.16 -9.43
C MET A 46 8.16 9.22 -8.62
N ALA A 47 8.67 8.68 -7.50
CA ALA A 47 7.89 7.85 -6.60
C ALA A 47 6.67 8.61 -6.06
N SER A 48 6.84 9.87 -5.67
CA SER A 48 5.74 10.73 -5.19
C SER A 48 4.69 10.96 -6.28
N VAL A 49 5.11 11.21 -7.52
CA VAL A 49 4.21 11.36 -8.67
C VAL A 49 3.45 10.06 -8.96
N TYR A 50 4.13 8.91 -8.93
CA TYR A 50 3.49 7.61 -9.14
C TYR A 50 2.48 7.28 -8.05
N VAL A 51 2.83 7.51 -6.78
CA VAL A 51 1.89 7.31 -5.65
C VAL A 51 0.67 8.21 -5.81
N PHE A 52 0.86 9.49 -6.15
CA PHE A 52 -0.26 10.40 -6.39
C PHE A 52 -1.16 9.93 -7.55
N ALA A 53 -0.57 9.55 -8.68
CA ALA A 53 -1.31 9.08 -9.85
C ALA A 53 -2.08 7.78 -9.55
N ILE A 54 -1.45 6.82 -8.87
CA ILE A 54 -2.08 5.56 -8.46
C ILE A 54 -3.24 5.83 -7.51
N MET A 55 -3.07 6.70 -6.52
CA MET A 55 -4.15 7.06 -5.58
C MET A 55 -5.32 7.74 -6.29
N MET A 56 -5.05 8.68 -7.21
CA MET A 56 -6.10 9.34 -8.00
C MET A 56 -6.89 8.33 -8.83
N VAL A 57 -6.20 7.46 -9.59
CA VAL A 57 -6.87 6.44 -10.40
C VAL A 57 -7.65 5.47 -9.52
N ALA A 58 -7.06 4.97 -8.43
CA ALA A 58 -7.74 4.06 -7.51
C ALA A 58 -8.97 4.69 -6.86
N TYR A 59 -8.93 5.99 -6.54
CA TYR A 59 -10.07 6.72 -5.99
C TYR A 59 -11.24 6.77 -6.98
N TYR A 60 -11.01 7.29 -8.19
CA TYR A 60 -12.08 7.44 -9.18
C TYR A 60 -12.56 6.10 -9.75
N ALA A 61 -11.64 5.19 -10.08
CA ALA A 61 -11.99 3.86 -10.58
C ALA A 61 -12.68 3.03 -9.50
N GLY A 62 -12.21 3.12 -8.25
CA GLY A 62 -12.83 2.44 -7.11
C GLY A 62 -14.26 2.92 -6.89
N GLN A 63 -14.51 4.23 -6.96
CA GLN A 63 -15.87 4.79 -6.88
C GLN A 63 -16.77 4.24 -7.98
N LEU A 64 -16.31 4.26 -9.23
CA LEU A 64 -17.07 3.73 -10.37
C LEU A 64 -17.45 2.25 -10.16
N VAL A 65 -16.51 1.43 -9.69
CA VAL A 65 -16.75 0.01 -9.40
C VAL A 65 -17.78 -0.14 -8.28
N MET A 66 -17.61 0.58 -7.17
CA MET A 66 -18.55 0.51 -6.04
C MET A 66 -19.97 0.89 -6.45
N ASP A 67 -20.13 1.96 -7.23
CA ASP A 67 -21.44 2.43 -7.68
C ASP A 67 -22.09 1.43 -8.66
N THR A 68 -21.29 0.82 -9.55
CA THR A 68 -21.78 -0.17 -10.53
C THR A 68 -22.29 -1.45 -9.84
N PHE A 69 -21.59 -1.92 -8.80
CA PHE A 69 -21.95 -3.14 -8.08
C PHE A 69 -22.83 -2.88 -6.84
N GLY A 70 -23.17 -1.62 -6.53
CA GLY A 70 -23.92 -1.26 -5.33
C GLY A 70 -23.20 -1.58 -4.02
N ILE A 71 -21.86 -1.57 -4.03
CA ILE A 71 -21.04 -1.92 -2.86
C ILE A 71 -20.80 -0.67 -2.02
N SER A 72 -21.04 -0.78 -0.71
CA SER A 72 -20.77 0.31 0.22
C SER A 72 -19.29 0.36 0.62
N ILE A 73 -18.78 1.57 0.92
CA ILE A 73 -17.41 1.77 1.45
C ILE A 73 -17.13 0.87 2.68
N PRO A 74 -18.04 0.73 3.68
CA PRO A 74 -17.83 -0.18 4.79
C PRO A 74 -17.72 -1.64 4.34
N GLY A 75 -18.56 -2.09 3.40
CA GLY A 75 -18.51 -3.44 2.84
C GLY A 75 -17.17 -3.73 2.16
N LEU A 76 -16.69 -2.81 1.32
CA LEU A 76 -15.39 -2.92 0.66
C LEU A 76 -14.24 -3.01 1.69
N ARG A 77 -14.29 -2.21 2.76
CA ARG A 77 -13.27 -2.25 3.82
C ARG A 77 -13.24 -3.58 4.55
N ILE A 78 -14.40 -4.17 4.86
CA ILE A 78 -14.48 -5.49 5.51
C ILE A 78 -13.89 -6.56 4.59
N ALA A 79 -14.32 -6.60 3.32
CA ALA A 79 -13.83 -7.58 2.35
C ALA A 79 -12.31 -7.46 2.13
N GLY A 80 -11.81 -6.23 1.92
CA GLY A 80 -10.38 -5.97 1.80
C GLY A 80 -9.59 -6.36 3.05
N GLY A 81 -10.13 -6.07 4.24
CA GLY A 81 -9.53 -6.47 5.51
C GLY A 81 -9.41 -7.99 5.67
N LEU A 82 -10.44 -8.75 5.26
CA LEU A 82 -10.40 -10.22 5.27
C LEU A 82 -9.34 -10.77 4.31
N ILE A 83 -9.20 -10.18 3.11
CA ILE A 83 -8.17 -10.56 2.15
C ILE A 83 -6.77 -10.31 2.73
N VAL A 84 -6.53 -9.13 3.29
CA VAL A 84 -5.24 -8.78 3.90
C VAL A 84 -4.92 -9.69 5.08
N ALA A 85 -5.90 -9.97 5.95
CA ALA A 85 -5.74 -10.89 7.07
C ALA A 85 -5.38 -12.31 6.58
N PHE A 86 -6.06 -12.79 5.54
CA PHE A 86 -5.77 -14.10 4.95
C PHE A 86 -4.36 -14.17 4.34
N ILE A 87 -3.94 -13.13 3.61
CA ILE A 87 -2.58 -13.04 3.06
C ILE A 87 -1.55 -13.04 4.19
N GLY A 88 -1.75 -12.20 5.21
CA GLY A 88 -0.87 -12.14 6.38
C GLY A 88 -0.76 -13.48 7.11
N PHE A 89 -1.88 -14.19 7.27
CA PHE A 89 -1.90 -15.54 7.86
C PHE A 89 -1.05 -16.53 7.05
N ARG A 90 -1.15 -16.51 5.72
CA ARG A 90 -0.32 -17.36 4.84
C ARG A 90 1.16 -16.98 4.86
N MET A 91 1.51 -15.73 5.15
CA MET A 91 2.91 -15.31 5.32
C MET A 91 3.51 -15.84 6.63
N LEU A 92 2.71 -15.94 7.70
CA LEU A 92 3.14 -16.50 8.99
C LEU A 92 3.21 -18.04 8.97
N PHE A 93 2.31 -18.68 8.22
CA PHE A 93 2.29 -20.13 8.01
C PHE A 93 2.45 -20.48 6.53
N PRO A 94 3.67 -20.34 5.97
CA PRO A 94 3.93 -20.72 4.60
C PRO A 94 3.58 -22.20 4.41
N GLN A 95 2.80 -22.51 3.37
CA GLN A 95 2.59 -23.90 2.99
C GLN A 95 3.93 -24.45 2.52
N GLN A 96 4.46 -25.45 3.20
CA GLN A 96 5.71 -26.11 2.82
C GLN A 96 5.52 -26.62 1.39
N LYS A 97 6.22 -26.02 0.43
CA LYS A 97 6.32 -26.60 -0.90
C LYS A 97 7.05 -27.93 -0.69
N ALA A 98 6.38 -29.05 -0.97
CA ALA A 98 7.07 -30.33 -1.06
C ALA A 98 8.21 -30.10 -2.05
N ILE A 99 9.45 -30.17 -1.56
CA ILE A 99 10.60 -30.22 -2.43
C ILE A 99 10.40 -31.54 -3.17
N ASP A 100 9.98 -31.47 -4.43
CA ASP A 100 9.98 -32.61 -5.32
C ASP A 100 11.41 -33.16 -5.26
N SER A 101 11.54 -34.27 -4.53
CA SER A 101 12.76 -35.05 -4.47
C SER A 101 13.18 -35.30 -5.92
N PRO A 102 14.40 -34.89 -6.34
CA PRO A 102 14.91 -35.28 -7.63
C PRO A 102 14.89 -36.80 -7.66
N GLU A 103 14.01 -37.36 -8.49
CA GLU A 103 13.96 -38.80 -8.70
C GLU A 103 15.34 -39.28 -9.18
N ALA A 104 15.84 -40.31 -8.47
CA ALA A 104 16.86 -41.30 -8.82
C ALA A 104 18.25 -40.80 -9.28
#